data_AF-A0A4Y6RDS6-F1
#
_entry.id   AF-A0A4Y6RDS6-F1
#
_cell.length_a   1.000
_cell.length_b   1.000
_cell.length_c   1.000
_cell.angle_alpha   90.00
_cell.angle_beta   90.00
_cell.angle_gamma   90.00
#
_symmetry.space_group_name_H-M   'P 1'
#
loop_
_entity.id
_entity.type
_entity.pdbx_description
1 polymer ?
#
loop_
_entity_poly.entity_id
_entity_poly.type
_entity_poly.pdbx_seq_one_letter_code
_entity_poly.pdbx_strand_id
1 'polypeptide(L)'
;MRHLPLLLIAALCLSCAASTQDTPATLEQALQAQDGDSHGDLRAVVVLREGAIVAERYYNGETADALHDIRSAGKSITALLLGAAMARGQLSTTKTVGEYWPEVAGSPAGNGGNKIYVIPARRMVISIASSAYGKGYGQRRSEDILKAILKADATQM
;
A
#
# COMPACT_ATOMS: atom_id res chain seq x y z
N MET A 1 -7.82 -84.57 6.16
CA MET A 1 -6.64 -84.02 5.49
C MET A 1 -6.98 -82.63 5.00
N ARG A 2 -6.15 -81.66 5.38
CA ARG A 2 -6.36 -80.21 5.31
C ARG A 2 -6.02 -79.72 3.90
N HIS A 3 -6.95 -79.05 3.21
CA HIS A 3 -6.60 -78.23 2.04
C HIS A 3 -7.40 -76.92 2.08
N LEU A 4 -6.72 -75.87 2.56
CA LEU A 4 -7.01 -74.46 2.32
C LEU A 4 -6.60 -74.15 0.86
N PRO A 5 -7.33 -73.33 0.11
CA PRO A 5 -6.77 -72.01 -0.22
C PRO A 5 -7.80 -70.89 -0.48
N LEU A 6 -7.22 -69.69 -0.59
CA LEU A 6 -7.69 -68.54 -1.37
C LEU A 6 -8.61 -67.51 -0.68
N LEU A 7 -7.91 -66.61 0.02
CA LEU A 7 -8.15 -65.16 0.07
C LEU A 7 -9.00 -64.62 -1.10
N LEU A 8 -10.14 -64.02 -0.77
CA LEU A 8 -10.72 -62.95 -1.59
C LEU A 8 -10.99 -61.74 -0.67
N ILE A 9 -10.13 -60.74 -0.82
CA ILE A 9 -10.24 -59.40 -0.25
C ILE A 9 -11.45 -58.72 -0.93
N ALA A 10 -12.47 -58.35 -0.15
CA ALA A 10 -13.60 -57.60 -0.67
C ALA A 10 -13.89 -56.36 0.20
N ALA A 11 -13.79 -55.20 -0.46
CA ALA A 11 -14.39 -53.92 -0.12
C ALA A 11 -13.89 -53.20 1.16
N LEU A 12 -12.66 -52.66 1.07
CA LEU A 12 -12.41 -51.33 1.66
C LEU A 12 -13.25 -50.35 0.83
N CYS A 13 -14.41 -49.95 1.33
CA CYS A 13 -15.13 -48.78 0.82
C CYS A 13 -14.24 -47.56 1.10
N LEU A 14 -13.41 -47.24 0.11
CA LEU A 14 -12.73 -45.97 -0.04
C LEU A 14 -13.83 -44.90 0.03
N SER A 15 -14.00 -44.29 1.20
CA SER A 15 -14.75 -43.05 1.32
C SER A 15 -13.99 -42.06 0.44
N CYS A 16 -14.51 -41.85 -0.77
CA CYS A 16 -14.11 -40.76 -1.62
C CYS A 16 -14.23 -39.51 -0.75
N ALA A 17 -13.09 -38.92 -0.39
CA ALA A 17 -13.06 -37.58 0.15
C ALA A 17 -13.79 -36.73 -0.90
N ALA A 18 -15.01 -36.31 -0.58
CA ALA A 18 -15.72 -35.34 -1.37
C ALA A 18 -14.77 -34.14 -1.45
N SER A 19 -14.20 -33.93 -2.63
CA SER A 19 -13.52 -32.69 -2.93
C SER A 19 -14.54 -31.61 -2.64
N THR A 20 -14.31 -30.80 -1.62
CA THR A 20 -15.00 -29.53 -1.43
C THR A 20 -14.84 -28.77 -2.74
N GLN A 21 -15.91 -28.75 -3.53
CA GLN A 21 -15.95 -27.88 -4.70
C GLN A 21 -15.89 -26.46 -4.13
N ASP A 22 -14.73 -25.81 -4.26
CA ASP A 22 -14.52 -24.39 -4.01
C ASP A 22 -15.41 -23.63 -4.99
N THR A 23 -16.70 -23.56 -4.65
CA THR A 23 -17.61 -22.66 -5.32
C THR A 23 -17.12 -21.26 -4.97
N PRO A 24 -16.80 -20.40 -5.95
CA PRO A 24 -16.33 -19.06 -5.65
C PRO A 24 -17.36 -18.36 -4.76
N ALA A 25 -16.95 -17.94 -3.57
CA ALA A 25 -17.81 -17.20 -2.68
C ALA A 25 -18.30 -15.92 -3.39
N THR A 26 -19.59 -15.64 -3.29
CA THR A 26 -20.15 -14.35 -3.70
C THR A 26 -19.53 -13.22 -2.85
N LEU A 27 -19.57 -11.98 -3.34
CA LEU A 27 -19.08 -10.83 -2.57
C LEU A 27 -19.78 -10.75 -1.21
N GLU A 28 -21.09 -10.96 -1.17
CA GLU A 28 -21.86 -11.00 0.09
C GLU A 28 -21.34 -12.05 1.06
N GLN A 29 -21.10 -13.28 0.59
CA GLN A 29 -20.54 -14.35 1.43
C GLN A 29 -19.13 -14.01 1.94
N ALA A 30 -18.30 -13.38 1.10
CA ALA A 30 -16.97 -12.95 1.50
C ALA A 30 -17.01 -11.85 2.59
N LEU A 31 -17.96 -10.91 2.49
CA LEU A 31 -18.16 -9.88 3.50
C LEU A 31 -18.75 -10.48 4.78
N GLN A 32 -19.77 -11.35 4.68
CA GLN A 32 -20.39 -12.01 5.83
C GLN A 32 -19.39 -12.88 6.61
N ALA A 33 -18.42 -13.49 5.95
CA ALA A 33 -17.37 -14.27 6.61
C ALA A 33 -16.56 -13.45 7.65
N GLN A 34 -16.55 -12.11 7.55
CA GLN A 34 -15.86 -11.25 8.50
C GLN A 34 -16.67 -10.92 9.76
N ASP A 35 -17.95 -11.33 9.86
CA ASP A 35 -18.77 -11.13 11.07
C ASP A 35 -18.18 -11.81 12.30
N GLY A 36 -17.40 -12.87 12.10
CA GLY A 36 -16.72 -13.62 13.15
C GLY A 36 -15.27 -13.20 13.41
N ASP A 37 -14.83 -12.05 12.88
CA ASP A 37 -13.47 -11.55 13.12
C ASP A 37 -13.22 -11.36 14.63
N SER A 38 -12.22 -12.06 15.15
CA SER A 38 -11.87 -12.07 16.57
C SER A 38 -11.27 -10.75 17.06
N HIS A 39 -10.80 -9.87 16.16
CA HIS A 39 -10.19 -8.60 16.54
C HIS A 39 -11.23 -7.53 16.86
N GLY A 40 -12.42 -7.60 16.23
CA GLY A 40 -13.54 -6.70 16.52
C GLY A 40 -13.27 -5.24 16.15
N ASP A 41 -12.23 -4.98 15.34
CA ASP A 41 -11.81 -3.65 14.93
C ASP A 41 -12.18 -3.31 13.48
N LEU A 42 -12.62 -4.30 12.69
CA LEU A 42 -13.22 -4.08 11.38
C LEU A 42 -14.51 -3.24 11.51
N ARG A 43 -14.64 -2.21 10.67
CA ARG A 43 -15.75 -1.23 10.76
C ARG A 43 -16.69 -1.31 9.58
N ALA A 44 -16.15 -1.29 8.37
CA ALA A 44 -16.93 -1.34 7.14
C ALA A 44 -16.09 -1.93 6.00
N VAL A 45 -16.76 -2.59 5.07
CA VAL A 45 -16.22 -2.95 3.76
C VAL A 45 -17.25 -2.58 2.70
N VAL A 46 -16.85 -1.77 1.73
CA VAL A 46 -17.70 -1.30 0.62
C VAL A 46 -17.00 -1.62 -0.70
N VAL A 47 -17.71 -2.28 -1.61
CA VAL A 47 -17.20 -2.67 -2.93
C VAL A 47 -17.90 -1.87 -4.01
N LEU A 48 -17.15 -0.99 -4.66
CA LEU A 48 -17.61 -0.21 -5.80
C LEU A 48 -17.19 -0.88 -7.12
N ARG A 49 -18.10 -0.94 -8.09
CA ARG A 49 -17.83 -1.35 -9.47
C ARG A 49 -18.65 -0.49 -10.42
N GLU A 50 -18.00 0.11 -11.43
CA GLU A 50 -18.66 0.93 -12.45
C GLU A 50 -19.50 2.09 -11.86
N GLY A 51 -19.05 2.66 -10.75
CA GLY A 51 -19.73 3.77 -10.08
C GLY A 51 -20.91 3.36 -9.20
N ALA A 52 -21.22 2.06 -9.08
CA ALA A 52 -22.24 1.54 -8.20
C ALA A 52 -21.65 0.72 -7.05
N ILE A 53 -22.28 0.76 -5.88
CA ILE A 53 -21.99 -0.17 -4.79
C ILE A 53 -22.60 -1.52 -5.18
N VAL A 54 -21.75 -2.54 -5.29
CA VAL A 54 -22.18 -3.92 -5.66
C VAL A 54 -22.20 -4.88 -4.47
N ALA A 55 -21.59 -4.49 -3.36
CA ALA A 55 -21.70 -5.13 -2.05
C ALA A 55 -21.19 -4.17 -0.98
N GLU A 56 -21.80 -4.17 0.20
CA GLU A 56 -21.27 -3.46 1.36
C GLU A 56 -21.73 -4.13 2.66
N ARG A 57 -20.91 -4.01 3.71
CA ARG A 57 -21.24 -4.51 5.04
C ARG A 57 -20.56 -3.65 6.09
N TYR A 58 -21.29 -3.43 7.18
CA TYR A 58 -20.84 -2.69 8.35
C TYR A 58 -20.81 -3.62 9.54
N TYR A 59 -19.74 -3.56 10.32
CA TYR A 59 -19.40 -4.52 11.37
C TYR A 59 -19.41 -3.84 12.72
N ASN A 60 -19.51 -4.61 13.80
CA ASN A 60 -19.29 -4.12 15.16
C ASN A 60 -20.16 -2.89 15.56
N GLY A 61 -21.39 -2.83 15.04
CA GLY A 61 -22.36 -1.76 15.34
C GLY A 61 -22.25 -0.50 14.48
N GLU A 62 -21.34 -0.49 13.50
CA GLU A 62 -21.18 0.62 12.57
C GLU A 62 -22.33 0.69 11.55
N THR A 63 -22.49 1.86 10.93
CA THR A 63 -23.53 2.14 9.93
C THR A 63 -22.95 2.90 8.75
N ALA A 64 -23.72 3.02 7.67
CA ALA A 64 -23.32 3.76 6.47
C ALA A 64 -22.96 5.22 6.73
N ASP A 65 -23.61 5.85 7.72
CA ASP A 65 -23.39 7.27 8.06
C ASP A 65 -22.29 7.47 9.11
N ALA A 66 -21.67 6.40 9.60
CA ALA A 66 -20.60 6.49 10.58
C ALA A 66 -19.35 7.13 9.98
N LEU A 67 -18.78 8.12 10.67
CA LEU A 67 -17.52 8.73 10.27
C LEU A 67 -16.34 7.91 10.81
N HIS A 68 -15.37 7.61 9.94
CA HIS A 68 -14.17 6.87 10.30
C HIS A 68 -12.90 7.69 10.09
N ASP A 69 -11.97 7.59 11.05
CA ASP A 69 -10.62 8.11 10.88
C ASP A 69 -9.83 7.21 9.91
N ILE A 70 -9.61 7.72 8.70
CA ILE A 70 -8.94 6.99 7.62
C ILE A 70 -7.41 7.02 7.72
N ARG A 71 -6.85 7.73 8.72
CA ARG A 71 -5.41 7.83 8.97
C ARG A 71 -4.60 8.12 7.71
N SER A 72 -3.63 7.26 7.39
CA SER A 72 -2.70 7.47 6.28
C SER A 72 -3.33 7.39 4.89
N ALA A 73 -4.56 6.86 4.74
CA ALA A 73 -5.28 6.93 3.47
C ALA A 73 -5.51 8.39 3.01
N GLY A 74 -5.54 9.35 3.95
CA GLY A 74 -5.61 10.78 3.63
C GLY A 74 -4.43 11.28 2.78
N LYS A 75 -3.26 10.63 2.85
CA LYS A 75 -2.09 10.99 2.01
C LYS A 75 -2.35 10.67 0.54
N SER A 76 -3.01 9.56 0.25
CA SER A 76 -3.38 9.17 -1.12
C SER A 76 -4.38 10.16 -1.73
N ILE A 77 -5.39 10.57 -0.94
CA ILE A 77 -6.36 11.61 -1.36
C ILE A 77 -5.63 12.94 -1.62
N THR A 78 -4.72 13.33 -0.73
CA THR A 78 -3.92 14.56 -0.90
C THR A 78 -3.05 14.49 -2.15
N ALA A 79 -2.40 13.35 -2.42
CA ALA A 79 -1.59 13.15 -3.62
C ALA A 79 -2.43 13.20 -4.90
N LEU A 80 -3.65 12.65 -4.88
CA LEU A 80 -4.58 12.73 -6.01
C LEU A 80 -4.96 14.19 -6.30
N LEU A 81 -5.30 14.96 -5.27
CA LEU A 81 -5.62 16.39 -5.41
C LEU A 81 -4.42 17.19 -5.93
N LEU A 82 -3.21 16.87 -5.47
CA LEU A 82 -1.97 17.47 -5.96
C LEU A 82 -1.79 17.21 -7.47
N GLY A 83 -1.99 15.97 -7.92
CA GLY A 83 -1.94 15.61 -9.33
C GLY A 83 -2.99 16.36 -10.17
N ALA A 84 -4.21 16.49 -9.65
CA ALA A 84 -5.27 17.26 -10.32
C ALA A 84 -4.93 18.76 -10.42
N ALA A 85 -4.34 19.35 -9.39
CA ALA A 85 -3.89 20.74 -9.40
C ALA A 85 -2.75 20.95 -10.41
N MET A 86 -1.82 19.99 -10.53
CA MET A 86 -0.77 20.02 -11.54
C MET A 86 -1.34 19.92 -12.96
N ALA A 87 -2.29 19.01 -13.20
CA ALA A 87 -2.94 18.87 -14.51
C ALA A 87 -3.68 20.16 -14.93
N ARG A 88 -4.14 20.96 -13.97
CA ARG A 88 -4.78 22.27 -14.20
C ARG A 88 -3.78 23.42 -14.29
N GLY A 89 -2.48 23.16 -14.22
CA GLY A 89 -1.43 24.18 -14.23
C GLY A 89 -1.38 25.05 -12.96
N GLN A 90 -2.08 24.65 -11.90
CA GLN A 90 -2.11 25.39 -10.62
C GLN A 90 -0.89 25.08 -9.75
N LEU A 91 -0.22 23.94 -10.00
CA LEU A 91 0.98 23.53 -9.30
C LEU A 91 2.00 22.94 -10.28
N SER A 92 3.27 23.12 -9.97
CA SER A 92 4.45 22.63 -10.69
C SER A 92 5.44 22.04 -9.70
N THR A 93 6.05 20.92 -10.08
CA THR A 93 7.12 20.23 -9.35
C THR A 93 8.45 20.98 -9.38
N THR A 94 8.58 22.00 -10.22
CA THR A 94 9.80 22.82 -10.32
C THR A 94 9.80 24.01 -9.37
N LYS A 95 8.66 24.35 -8.78
CA LYS A 95 8.54 25.42 -7.78
C LYS A 95 8.63 24.83 -6.38
N THR A 96 9.23 25.59 -5.47
CA THR A 96 9.33 25.27 -4.05
C THR A 96 7.98 25.42 -3.35
N VAL A 97 7.81 24.77 -2.19
CA VAL A 97 6.60 24.94 -1.35
C VAL A 97 6.42 26.41 -0.96
N GLY A 98 7.51 27.14 -0.69
CA GLY A 98 7.48 28.56 -0.31
C GLY A 98 6.97 29.49 -1.41
N GLU A 99 7.00 29.07 -2.68
CA GLU A 99 6.43 29.86 -3.79
C GLU A 99 4.90 29.77 -3.86
N TYR A 100 4.30 28.72 -3.28
CA TYR A 100 2.84 28.58 -3.16
C TYR A 100 2.32 29.00 -1.78
N TRP A 101 3.17 28.86 -0.76
CA TRP A 101 2.85 29.17 0.63
C TRP A 101 3.98 30.02 1.22
N PRO A 102 3.96 31.35 1.01
CA PRO A 102 5.04 32.24 1.42
C PRO A 102 5.32 32.22 2.92
N GLU A 103 4.32 32.02 3.77
CA GLU A 103 4.45 31.99 5.23
C GLU A 103 5.30 30.81 5.73
N VAL A 104 5.45 29.75 4.92
CA VAL A 104 6.32 28.61 5.24
C VAL A 104 7.66 28.67 4.50
N ALA A 105 7.95 29.77 3.79
CA ALA A 105 9.24 29.98 3.14
C ALA A 105 10.35 29.97 4.20
N GLY A 106 11.30 29.04 4.08
CA GLY A 106 12.38 28.83 5.05
C GLY A 106 12.03 27.90 6.22
N SER A 107 10.79 27.40 6.30
CA SER A 107 10.39 26.44 7.33
C SER A 107 11.00 25.04 7.13
N PRO A 108 10.93 24.18 8.16
CA PRO A 108 11.24 22.75 8.07
C PRO A 108 10.37 21.94 7.12
N ALA A 109 9.28 22.51 6.58
CA ALA A 109 8.36 21.78 5.72
C ALA A 109 9.11 21.30 4.48
N GLY A 110 9.38 20.00 4.42
CA GLY A 110 10.23 19.41 3.39
C GLY A 110 11.74 19.58 3.61
N ASN A 111 12.21 19.89 4.82
CA ASN A 111 13.61 20.22 5.13
C ASN A 111 14.24 19.23 6.13
N GLY A 112 14.20 17.94 5.80
CA GLY A 112 14.81 16.87 6.61
C GLY A 112 16.13 16.35 6.06
N GLY A 113 16.48 16.66 4.82
CA GLY A 113 17.64 16.08 4.12
C GLY A 113 17.45 14.61 3.71
N ASN A 114 16.36 13.95 4.09
CA ASN A 114 16.08 12.58 3.65
C ASN A 114 15.78 12.53 2.15
N LYS A 115 16.46 11.66 1.40
CA LYS A 115 16.31 11.52 -0.05
C LYS A 115 16.45 10.06 -0.47
N ILE A 116 15.67 9.65 -1.46
CA ILE A 116 15.91 8.41 -2.20
C ILE A 116 16.05 8.81 -3.66
N TYR A 117 17.21 8.55 -4.25
CA TYR A 117 17.46 8.74 -5.68
C TYR A 117 17.50 7.37 -6.35
N VAL A 118 16.73 7.21 -7.43
CA VAL A 118 16.76 6.03 -8.27
C VAL A 118 17.33 6.46 -9.62
N ILE A 119 18.44 5.83 -10.04
CA ILE A 119 19.21 6.23 -11.22
C ILE A 119 19.37 5.01 -12.13
N PRO A 120 18.34 4.66 -12.93
CA PRO A 120 18.33 3.43 -13.72
C PRO A 120 19.48 3.31 -14.70
N ALA A 121 19.89 4.41 -15.34
CA ALA A 121 21.00 4.45 -16.28
C ALA A 121 22.35 4.02 -15.67
N ARG A 122 22.49 4.11 -14.34
CA ARG A 122 23.67 3.67 -13.59
C ARG A 122 23.39 2.42 -12.73
N ARG A 123 22.20 1.83 -12.86
CA ARG A 123 21.70 0.72 -12.02
C ARG A 123 21.88 0.99 -10.52
N MET A 124 21.66 2.24 -10.11
CA MET A 124 22.04 2.74 -8.79
C MET A 124 20.83 3.27 -8.02
N VAL A 125 20.79 3.00 -6.72
CA VAL A 125 19.86 3.60 -5.77
C VAL A 125 20.67 4.22 -4.63
N ILE A 126 20.36 5.47 -4.28
CA ILE A 126 21.02 6.19 -3.19
C ILE A 126 19.95 6.56 -2.17
N SER A 127 20.07 6.02 -0.96
CA SER A 127 19.23 6.41 0.18
C SER A 127 20.05 7.28 1.13
N ILE A 128 19.55 8.49 1.39
CA ILE A 128 20.12 9.43 2.34
C ILE A 128 19.12 9.56 3.48
N ALA A 129 19.53 9.13 4.67
CA ALA A 129 18.80 9.36 5.91
C ALA A 129 19.45 10.51 6.70
N SER A 130 18.66 11.43 7.22
CA SER A 130 19.13 12.60 7.95
C SER A 130 18.14 13.04 9.03
N SER A 131 18.69 13.50 10.15
CA SER A 131 17.96 14.11 11.26
C SER A 131 18.02 15.64 11.24
N ALA A 132 18.44 16.25 10.13
CA ALA A 132 18.54 17.70 9.96
C ALA A 132 17.17 18.39 9.78
N TYR A 133 16.13 17.87 10.45
CA TYR A 133 14.78 18.39 10.40
C TYR A 133 14.76 19.86 10.84
N GLY A 134 14.24 20.72 9.96
CA GLY A 134 14.14 22.15 10.24
C GLY A 134 15.45 22.91 10.18
N LYS A 135 16.49 22.30 9.62
CA LYS A 135 17.73 22.99 9.31
C LYS A 135 17.74 23.34 7.82
N GLY A 136 17.91 24.61 7.49
CA GLY A 136 17.92 25.10 6.11
C GLY A 136 19.01 24.50 5.21
N TYR A 137 20.03 23.83 5.79
CA TYR A 137 21.11 23.19 5.03
C TYR A 137 20.81 21.75 4.58
N GLY A 138 19.75 21.10 5.10
CA GLY A 138 19.53 19.66 4.93
C GLY A 138 19.42 19.23 3.47
N GLN A 139 18.73 20.02 2.65
CA GLN A 139 18.58 19.78 1.22
C GLN A 139 19.92 19.89 0.46
N ARG A 140 20.66 20.98 0.71
CA ARG A 140 21.94 21.25 0.05
C ARG A 140 22.97 20.15 0.34
N ARG A 141 23.06 19.70 1.59
CA ARG A 141 23.93 18.58 1.97
C ARG A 141 23.62 17.31 1.15
N SER A 142 22.34 16.95 1.05
CA SER A 142 21.93 15.73 0.34
C SER A 142 22.13 15.83 -1.18
N GLU A 143 22.05 17.04 -1.74
CA GLU A 143 22.42 17.32 -3.12
C GLU A 143 23.95 17.21 -3.33
N ASP A 144 24.75 17.79 -2.44
CA ASP A 144 26.21 17.73 -2.50
C ASP A 144 26.72 16.28 -2.41
N ILE A 145 26.10 15.47 -1.54
CA ILE A 145 26.38 14.02 -1.44
C ILE A 145 26.08 13.31 -2.75
N LEU A 146 24.91 13.56 -3.36
CA LEU A 146 24.55 12.97 -4.66
C LEU A 146 25.58 13.32 -5.73
N LYS A 147 25.94 14.61 -5.84
CA LYS A 147 26.93 15.09 -6.83
C LYS A 147 28.30 14.43 -6.63
N ALA A 148 28.75 14.30 -5.38
CA ALA A 148 30.02 13.65 -5.06
C ALA A 148 30.01 12.17 -5.48
N ILE A 149 28.93 11.44 -5.19
CA ILE A 149 28.77 10.03 -5.60
C ILE A 149 28.79 9.91 -7.13
N LEU A 150 28.02 10.72 -7.85
CA LEU A 150 27.96 10.68 -9.32
C LEU A 150 29.30 11.00 -9.99
N LYS A 151 30.08 11.91 -9.40
CA LYS A 151 31.43 12.26 -9.87
C LYS A 151 32.42 11.12 -9.63
N ALA A 152 32.40 10.51 -8.44
CA ALA A 152 33.27 9.38 -8.11
C ALA A 152 33.00 8.17 -9.01
N ASP A 153 31.74 7.84 -9.21
CA ASP A 153 31.29 6.75 -10.10
C ASP A 153 31.72 6.97 -11.56
N ALA A 154 31.63 8.21 -12.06
CA ALA A 154 32.09 8.55 -13.41
C ALA A 154 33.61 8.42 -13.63
N THR A 155 34.40 8.33 -12.54
CA THR A 155 35.86 8.16 -12.62
C THR A 155 36.26 6.66 -12.60
N GLN A 156 35.31 5.77 -12.31
CA GLN A 156 35.51 4.32 -12.24
C GLN A 156 35.09 3.56 -13.50
N MET A 157 34.59 4.29 -14.51
CA MET A 157 34.29 3.81 -15.86
C MET A 157 35.41 4.22 -16.83
#